data_AF-A0A8H7TU43-F1
#
_entry.id   AF-A0A8H7TU43-F1
#
_cell.length_a   1.000
_cell.length_b   1.000
_cell.length_c   1.000
_cell.angle_alpha   90.00
_cell.angle_beta   90.00
_cell.angle_gamma   90.00
#
_symmetry.space_group_name_H-M   'P 1'
#
loop_
_entity.id
_entity.type
_entity.pdbx_description
1 polymer ?
#
loop_
_entity_poly.entity_id
_entity_poly.type
_entity_poly.pdbx_seq_one_letter_code
_entity_poly.pdbx_strand_id
1 'polypeptide(L)'
;MLQTPGGQPAKSIVTTLSQMTLYVPGLGRLLQDWPRGANPNIEAARAEVEKLLEMTVESPEKLMKLRKCDFGLLAALCYPTYPRAELLIATQLLLWIFLWDDEIDMGEGYTCTATNDENAKDSCSRSLRHVEEVFGPGMAHSSSTGPNAMKIFDRLSEQLRIDMSSDQTRRFAHTIKTFIEQAAVEQMGNSDEDHLPNFDKYMNLRLDTSAIGPGLAICELTAEVMLPEWVTQSEDMGISDIYSLQKELRNGVAQSAIPILWSASEPNDLNSIVQNLLHEIEGAITSFDQAAASLGHQYEMKGRSSSDLRAYADACRHIATGLWQWTLSSPRYNMPKYLQPNVIAIIPLGE
;
A
#
# COMPACT_ATOMS: atom_id res chain seq x y z
N MET A 1 -13.44 -30.62 23.42
CA MET A 1 -12.39 -29.57 23.42
C MET A 1 -11.25 -30.07 22.55
N LEU A 2 -11.28 -29.73 21.27
CA LEU A 2 -10.14 -29.97 20.37
C LEU A 2 -9.13 -28.86 20.66
N GLN A 3 -7.97 -29.23 21.18
CA GLN A 3 -6.82 -28.33 21.26
C GLN A 3 -6.41 -27.99 19.84
N THR A 4 -6.41 -26.69 19.49
CA THR A 4 -5.69 -26.17 18.34
C THR A 4 -4.21 -26.52 18.52
N PRO A 5 -3.54 -27.15 17.53
CA PRO A 5 -2.11 -27.37 17.60
C PRO A 5 -1.43 -26.00 17.77
N GLY A 6 -0.49 -25.90 18.73
CA GLY A 6 0.32 -24.69 18.87
C GLY A 6 1.07 -24.45 17.57
N GLY A 7 0.75 -23.38 16.86
CA GLY A 7 1.40 -23.01 15.60
C GLY A 7 2.91 -22.87 15.80
N GLN A 8 3.69 -23.13 14.74
CA GLN A 8 5.15 -22.98 14.80
C GLN A 8 5.53 -21.54 15.21
N PRO A 9 6.54 -21.35 16.07
CA PRO A 9 6.98 -20.02 16.46
C PRO A 9 7.41 -19.19 15.26
N ALA A 10 7.05 -17.91 15.21
CA ALA A 10 7.31 -17.03 14.06
C ALA A 10 8.79 -17.04 13.62
N LYS A 11 9.73 -17.01 14.58
CA LYS A 11 11.18 -17.08 14.30
C LYS A 11 11.62 -18.38 13.61
N SER A 12 10.98 -19.50 13.94
CA SER A 12 11.25 -20.79 13.30
C SER A 12 10.77 -20.78 11.85
N ILE A 13 9.61 -20.17 11.59
CA ILE A 13 9.06 -20.03 10.24
C ILE A 13 9.97 -19.15 9.38
N VAL A 14 10.42 -17.99 9.89
CA VAL A 14 11.39 -17.11 9.19
C VAL A 14 12.67 -17.87 8.84
N THR A 15 13.24 -18.59 9.81
CA THR A 15 14.45 -19.38 9.60
C THR A 15 14.25 -20.46 8.52
N THR A 16 13.08 -21.10 8.50
CA THR A 16 12.75 -22.14 7.52
C THR A 16 12.56 -21.54 6.13
N LEU A 17 11.75 -20.50 6.01
CA LEU A 17 11.43 -19.87 4.73
C LEU A 17 12.66 -19.19 4.12
N SER A 18 13.53 -18.58 4.91
CA SER A 18 14.77 -17.93 4.40
C SER A 18 15.72 -18.89 3.69
N GLN A 19 15.60 -20.21 3.91
CA GLN A 19 16.38 -21.24 3.21
C GLN A 19 15.73 -21.70 1.89
N MET A 20 14.54 -21.19 1.55
CA MET A 20 13.77 -21.60 0.39
C MET A 20 13.89 -20.60 -0.77
N THR A 21 13.44 -21.05 -1.94
CA THR A 21 13.29 -20.23 -3.14
C THR A 21 11.81 -20.15 -3.49
N LEU A 22 11.28 -18.93 -3.57
CA LEU A 22 9.92 -18.66 -3.98
C LEU A 22 9.84 -18.60 -5.51
N TYR A 23 8.92 -19.35 -6.09
CA TYR A 23 8.60 -19.31 -7.51
C TYR A 23 7.26 -18.61 -7.68
N VAL A 24 7.29 -17.39 -8.21
CA VAL A 24 6.07 -16.60 -8.47
C VAL A 24 5.79 -16.63 -9.97
N PRO A 25 4.75 -17.33 -10.42
CA PRO A 25 4.24 -17.22 -11.79
C PRO A 25 3.89 -15.76 -12.11
N GLY A 26 4.14 -15.33 -13.34
CA GLY A 26 3.93 -13.93 -13.72
C GLY A 26 2.48 -13.49 -13.58
N LEU A 27 2.18 -12.67 -12.57
CA LEU A 27 0.89 -12.01 -12.37
C LEU A 27 0.43 -11.17 -13.56
N GLY A 28 1.35 -10.85 -14.49
CA GLY A 28 1.05 -10.10 -15.70
C GLY A 28 -0.03 -10.74 -16.58
N ARG A 29 -0.25 -12.06 -16.46
CA ARG A 29 -1.38 -12.75 -17.12
C ARG A 29 -2.72 -12.49 -16.44
N LEU A 30 -2.76 -12.48 -15.11
CA LEU A 30 -3.98 -12.20 -14.34
C LEU A 30 -4.44 -10.75 -14.58
N LEU A 31 -3.49 -9.82 -14.73
CA LEU A 31 -3.74 -8.40 -14.98
C LEU A 31 -3.72 -8.04 -16.48
N GLN A 32 -3.80 -9.00 -17.40
CA GLN A 32 -3.60 -8.75 -18.84
C GLN A 32 -4.71 -7.87 -19.45
N ASP A 33 -5.93 -8.00 -18.93
CA ASP A 33 -7.12 -7.32 -19.42
C ASP A 33 -7.35 -5.96 -18.73
N TRP A 34 -6.53 -5.64 -17.72
CA TRP A 34 -6.57 -4.37 -17.02
C TRP A 34 -5.72 -3.31 -17.75
N PRO A 35 -6.19 -2.04 -17.81
CA PRO A 35 -5.50 -0.98 -18.53
C PRO A 35 -4.14 -0.68 -17.89
N ARG A 36 -3.18 -0.27 -18.72
CA ARG A 36 -1.82 0.11 -18.32
C ARG A 36 -1.42 1.38 -19.06
N GLY A 37 -0.62 2.21 -18.40
CA GLY A 37 -0.11 3.43 -18.99
C GLY A 37 0.91 4.11 -18.09
N ALA A 38 1.47 5.20 -18.57
CA ALA A 38 2.31 6.09 -17.77
C ALA A 38 1.93 7.54 -18.09
N ASN A 39 1.82 8.37 -17.06
CA ASN A 39 1.48 9.77 -17.21
C ASN A 39 2.56 10.51 -18.01
N PRO A 40 2.22 11.31 -19.04
CA PRO A 40 3.20 12.08 -19.80
C PRO A 40 3.97 13.11 -18.95
N ASN A 41 3.46 13.46 -17.77
CA ASN A 41 4.08 14.40 -16.84
C ASN A 41 5.00 13.73 -15.80
N ILE A 42 5.49 12.50 -16.06
CA ILE A 42 6.38 11.75 -15.15
C ILE A 42 7.58 12.57 -14.64
N GLU A 43 8.19 13.39 -15.50
CA GLU A 43 9.34 14.23 -15.09
C GLU A 43 8.94 15.31 -14.08
N ALA A 44 7.71 15.82 -14.14
CA ALA A 44 7.20 16.73 -13.13
C ALA A 44 6.98 16.01 -11.80
N ALA A 45 6.48 14.77 -11.83
CA ALA A 45 6.34 13.94 -10.63
C ALA A 45 7.71 13.61 -9.99
N ARG A 46 8.71 13.22 -10.80
CA ARG A 46 10.08 12.99 -10.33
C ARG A 46 10.72 14.22 -9.71
N ALA A 47 10.55 15.40 -10.32
CA ALA A 47 11.06 16.65 -9.77
C ALA A 47 10.38 17.02 -8.44
N GLU A 48 9.08 16.74 -8.29
CA GLU A 48 8.37 16.96 -7.03
C GLU A 48 8.84 15.99 -5.94
N VAL A 49 9.04 14.70 -6.26
CA VAL A 49 9.65 13.72 -5.36
C VAL A 49 11.01 14.20 -4.86
N GLU A 50 11.88 14.65 -5.77
CA GLU A 50 13.22 15.13 -5.42
C GLU A 50 13.16 16.27 -4.39
N LYS A 51 12.31 17.27 -4.64
CA LYS A 51 12.09 18.39 -3.70
C LYS A 51 11.61 17.92 -2.33
N LEU A 52 10.67 16.99 -2.29
CA LEU A 52 10.13 16.48 -1.02
C LEU A 52 11.15 15.63 -0.26
N LEU A 53 11.96 14.84 -0.96
CA LEU A 53 13.02 14.04 -0.35
C LEU A 53 14.10 14.94 0.26
N GLU A 54 14.55 15.99 -0.44
CA GLU A 54 15.52 16.96 0.11
C GLU A 54 14.98 17.69 1.34
N MET A 55 13.67 17.93 1.40
CA MET A 55 13.01 18.58 2.55
C MET A 55 12.88 17.68 3.78
N THR A 56 12.74 16.35 3.58
CA THR A 56 12.34 15.43 4.65
C THR A 56 13.43 14.44 5.07
N VAL A 57 14.37 14.12 4.19
CA VAL A 57 15.36 13.07 4.41
C VAL A 57 16.73 13.69 4.70
N GLU A 58 17.13 13.67 5.96
CA GLU A 58 18.41 14.24 6.39
C GLU A 58 19.61 13.33 6.08
N SER A 59 19.41 12.00 6.13
CA SER A 59 20.49 11.03 5.89
C SER A 59 20.82 10.95 4.39
N PRO A 60 22.06 11.27 3.96
CA PRO A 60 22.45 11.16 2.56
C PRO A 60 22.34 9.74 2.01
N GLU A 61 22.61 8.73 2.84
CA GLU A 61 22.48 7.33 2.45
C GLU A 61 21.00 6.94 2.22
N LYS A 62 20.10 7.32 3.15
CA LYS A 62 18.65 7.08 3.00
C LYS A 62 18.14 7.80 1.75
N LEU A 63 18.56 9.04 1.54
CA LEU A 63 18.19 9.84 0.37
C LEU A 63 18.61 9.17 -0.95
N MET A 64 19.86 8.67 -1.03
CA MET A 64 20.32 7.94 -2.22
C MET A 64 19.54 6.64 -2.47
N LYS A 65 19.15 5.90 -1.42
CA LYS A 65 18.31 4.70 -1.56
C LYS A 65 16.90 5.05 -2.04
N LEU A 66 16.29 6.08 -1.47
CA LEU A 66 14.93 6.52 -1.83
C LEU A 66 14.86 7.09 -3.25
N ARG A 67 15.86 7.86 -3.70
CA ARG A 67 15.94 8.35 -5.09
C ARG A 67 15.90 7.20 -6.11
N LYS A 68 16.56 6.08 -5.81
CA LYS A 68 16.56 4.90 -6.68
C LYS A 68 15.20 4.22 -6.77
N CYS A 69 14.31 4.41 -5.78
CA CYS A 69 12.99 3.79 -5.78
C CYS A 69 12.05 4.39 -6.83
N ASP A 70 12.35 5.58 -7.37
CA ASP A 70 11.59 6.26 -8.43
C ASP A 70 10.08 6.34 -8.13
N PHE A 71 9.73 7.00 -7.02
CA PHE A 71 8.32 7.23 -6.66
C PHE A 71 7.59 8.13 -7.67
N GLY A 72 8.32 8.89 -8.50
CA GLY A 72 7.73 9.66 -9.60
C GLY A 72 7.20 8.73 -10.70
N LEU A 73 7.93 7.64 -11.01
CA LEU A 73 7.42 6.58 -11.87
C LEU A 73 6.21 5.88 -11.27
N LEU A 74 6.22 5.56 -9.96
CA LEU A 74 5.06 4.98 -9.29
C LEU A 74 3.80 5.82 -9.52
N ALA A 75 3.87 7.12 -9.22
CA ALA A 75 2.73 8.01 -9.41
C ALA A 75 2.28 8.08 -10.87
N ALA A 76 3.22 8.15 -11.82
CA ALA A 76 2.91 8.18 -13.24
C ALA A 76 2.23 6.89 -13.73
N LEU A 77 2.58 5.73 -13.18
CA LEU A 77 1.97 4.44 -13.53
C LEU A 77 0.58 4.27 -12.91
N CYS A 78 0.40 4.68 -11.65
CA CYS A 78 -0.89 4.59 -10.95
C CYS A 78 -1.93 5.59 -11.47
N TYR A 79 -1.49 6.76 -11.97
CA TYR A 79 -2.36 7.86 -12.39
C TYR A 79 -2.06 8.34 -13.82
N PRO A 80 -2.15 7.47 -14.85
CA PRO A 80 -1.62 7.74 -16.18
C PRO A 80 -2.39 8.80 -16.97
N THR A 81 -3.65 9.03 -16.64
CA THR A 81 -4.54 9.96 -17.35
C THR A 81 -4.74 11.29 -16.63
N TYR A 82 -4.14 11.47 -15.45
CA TYR A 82 -4.43 12.61 -14.59
C TYR A 82 -3.78 13.87 -15.15
N PRO A 83 -4.44 15.04 -15.04
CA PRO A 83 -3.78 16.28 -15.35
C PRO A 83 -2.60 16.52 -14.39
N ARG A 84 -1.70 17.42 -14.80
CA ARG A 84 -0.42 17.60 -14.12
C ARG A 84 -0.58 17.97 -12.65
N ALA A 85 -1.55 18.81 -12.30
CA ALA A 85 -1.71 19.28 -10.92
C ALA A 85 -2.08 18.13 -9.98
N GLU A 86 -3.04 17.32 -10.38
CA GLU A 86 -3.57 16.18 -9.62
C GLU A 86 -2.56 15.03 -9.57
N LEU A 87 -1.76 14.84 -10.63
CA LEU A 87 -0.61 13.93 -10.56
C LEU A 87 0.38 14.35 -9.46
N LEU A 88 0.64 15.64 -9.28
CA LEU A 88 1.56 16.10 -8.23
C LEU A 88 0.96 15.90 -6.83
N ILE A 89 -0.35 16.04 -6.65
CA ILE A 89 -1.05 15.70 -5.40
C ILE A 89 -0.89 14.20 -5.11
N ALA A 90 -1.20 13.35 -6.11
CA ALA A 90 -1.04 11.91 -6.02
C ALA A 90 0.41 11.48 -5.70
N THR A 91 1.38 12.17 -6.30
CA THR A 91 2.81 11.95 -6.06
C THR A 91 3.19 12.25 -4.62
N GLN A 92 2.71 13.37 -4.07
CA GLN A 92 2.94 13.74 -2.66
C GLN A 92 2.34 12.71 -1.71
N LEU A 93 1.11 12.25 -1.98
CA LEU A 93 0.45 11.23 -1.15
C LEU A 93 1.20 9.90 -1.18
N LEU A 94 1.50 9.36 -2.37
CA LEU A 94 2.19 8.07 -2.49
C LEU A 94 3.56 8.13 -1.82
N LEU A 95 4.31 9.21 -2.01
CA LEU A 95 5.60 9.38 -1.36
C LEU A 95 5.45 9.47 0.17
N TRP A 96 4.45 10.20 0.67
CA TRP A 96 4.16 10.29 2.10
C TRP A 96 3.83 8.92 2.70
N ILE A 97 2.95 8.13 2.07
CA ILE A 97 2.58 6.78 2.54
C ILE A 97 3.84 5.95 2.77
N PHE A 98 4.71 5.84 1.76
CA PHE A 98 5.91 5.01 1.86
C PHE A 98 6.96 5.53 2.86
N LEU A 99 7.14 6.85 2.96
CA LEU A 99 8.10 7.43 3.89
C LEU A 99 7.63 7.34 5.35
N TRP A 100 6.34 7.57 5.57
CA TRP A 100 5.73 7.49 6.89
C TRP A 100 5.75 6.05 7.38
N ASP A 101 5.34 5.09 6.54
CA ASP A 101 5.42 3.65 6.80
C ASP A 101 6.85 3.21 7.16
N ASP A 102 7.86 3.59 6.35
CA ASP A 102 9.27 3.28 6.65
C ASP A 102 9.76 3.93 7.96
N GLU A 103 9.20 5.07 8.41
CA GLU A 103 9.53 5.73 9.67
C GLU A 103 8.87 5.07 10.88
N ILE A 104 7.65 4.56 10.74
CA ILE A 104 6.97 3.77 11.79
C ILE A 104 7.65 2.42 11.96
N ASP A 105 7.97 1.73 10.86
CA ASP A 105 8.61 0.40 10.86
C ASP A 105 10.03 0.41 11.45
N MET A 106 10.85 1.39 11.05
CA MET A 106 12.28 1.40 11.39
C MET A 106 12.64 2.36 12.54
N GLY A 107 11.69 3.16 13.02
CA GLY A 107 11.92 4.26 13.96
C GLY A 107 12.63 5.46 13.33
N GLU A 108 12.59 6.61 14.01
CA GLU A 108 13.32 7.82 13.58
C GLU A 108 14.84 7.55 13.56
N GLY A 109 15.46 7.48 12.36
CA GLY A 109 16.91 7.64 12.22
C GLY A 109 17.80 6.39 12.33
N TYR A 110 17.34 5.18 12.01
CA TYR A 110 18.17 3.95 11.97
C TYR A 110 18.88 3.61 13.30
N THR A 111 18.14 3.49 14.40
CA THR A 111 18.67 2.88 15.63
C THR A 111 17.86 1.64 16.01
N CYS A 112 18.29 0.49 15.49
CA CYS A 112 17.84 -0.83 15.92
C CYS A 112 18.32 -1.10 17.36
N THR A 113 17.63 -0.59 18.39
CA THR A 113 17.76 -1.10 19.75
C THR A 113 16.50 -0.82 20.57
N ALA A 114 15.63 -1.84 20.70
CA ALA A 114 14.76 -2.09 21.87
C ALA A 114 13.94 -0.93 22.47
N THR A 115 13.45 0.01 21.65
CA THR A 115 12.52 1.11 22.05
C THR A 115 11.39 1.37 21.04
N ASN A 116 11.14 0.46 20.09
CA ASN A 116 10.36 0.77 18.87
C ASN A 116 8.85 0.99 19.11
N ASP A 117 8.20 0.28 20.03
CA ASP A 117 6.72 0.30 20.07
C ASP A 117 6.15 1.54 20.73
N GLU A 118 6.77 2.06 21.79
CA GLU A 118 6.34 3.33 22.40
C GLU A 118 6.59 4.51 21.46
N ASN A 119 7.72 4.51 20.74
CA ASN A 119 8.03 5.53 19.74
C ASN A 119 7.11 5.47 18.52
N ALA A 120 6.77 4.28 18.04
CA ALA A 120 5.81 4.09 16.95
C ALA A 120 4.39 4.52 17.38
N LYS A 121 3.93 4.12 18.58
CA LYS A 121 2.65 4.55 19.15
C LYS A 121 2.56 6.07 19.29
N ASP A 122 3.60 6.70 19.82
CA ASP A 122 3.66 8.16 19.94
C ASP A 122 3.66 8.82 18.56
N SER A 123 4.42 8.29 17.61
CA SER A 123 4.47 8.78 16.22
C SER A 123 3.12 8.69 15.52
N CYS A 124 2.41 7.57 15.64
CA CYS A 124 1.04 7.42 15.13
C CYS A 124 0.08 8.38 15.83
N SER A 125 0.17 8.53 17.16
CA SER A 125 -0.67 9.44 17.94
C SER A 125 -0.46 10.91 17.55
N ARG A 126 0.80 11.34 17.34
CA ARG A 126 1.15 12.67 16.84
C ARG A 126 0.62 12.88 15.41
N SER A 127 0.74 11.86 14.56
CA SER A 127 0.25 11.91 13.17
C SER A 127 -1.28 12.04 13.12
N LEU A 128 -2.01 11.26 13.93
CA LEU A 128 -3.48 11.34 14.02
C LEU A 128 -3.96 12.71 14.51
N ARG A 129 -3.34 13.23 15.58
CA ARG A 129 -3.65 14.57 16.09
C ARG A 129 -3.43 15.63 15.01
N HIS A 130 -2.35 15.50 14.24
CA HIS A 130 -2.06 16.43 13.16
C HIS A 130 -3.11 16.39 12.04
N VAL A 131 -3.55 15.19 11.64
CA VAL A 131 -4.65 15.02 10.67
C VAL A 131 -5.94 15.68 11.20
N GLU A 132 -6.22 15.59 12.50
CA GLU A 132 -7.34 16.26 13.15
C GLU A 132 -7.22 17.78 13.17
N GLU A 133 -6.04 18.32 13.45
CA GLU A 133 -5.81 19.75 13.46
C GLU A 133 -6.01 20.38 12.08
N VAL A 134 -5.61 19.67 11.01
CA VAL A 134 -5.64 20.19 9.66
C VAL A 134 -6.99 19.99 8.96
N PHE A 135 -7.68 18.88 9.21
CA PHE A 135 -8.96 18.54 8.55
C PHE A 135 -10.19 18.56 9.48
N GLY A 136 -10.00 18.73 10.78
CA GLY A 136 -11.09 18.70 11.77
C GLY A 136 -11.83 20.03 11.97
N PRO A 137 -12.82 20.05 12.88
CA PRO A 137 -13.57 21.25 13.22
C PRO A 137 -12.68 22.29 13.89
N GLY A 138 -12.62 23.51 13.35
CA GLY A 138 -11.77 24.58 13.89
C GLY A 138 -10.32 24.59 13.37
N MET A 139 -10.12 24.08 12.15
CA MET A 139 -8.84 24.00 11.42
C MET A 139 -7.81 25.05 11.86
N ALA A 140 -6.66 24.58 12.33
CA ALA A 140 -5.52 25.41 12.65
C ALA A 140 -4.38 25.13 11.66
N HIS A 141 -3.59 26.15 11.34
CA HIS A 141 -2.29 25.92 10.71
C HIS A 141 -1.29 25.66 11.82
N SER A 142 -1.04 24.40 12.12
CA SER A 142 0.06 23.95 12.96
C SER A 142 1.10 23.27 12.07
N SER A 143 2.38 23.50 12.36
CA SER A 143 3.44 22.69 11.76
C SER A 143 3.44 21.32 12.44
N SER A 144 3.60 20.25 11.66
CA SER A 144 3.64 18.90 12.21
C SER A 144 4.76 18.76 13.25
N THR A 145 4.41 18.20 14.40
CA THR A 145 5.38 17.85 15.47
C THR A 145 5.68 16.35 15.49
N GLY A 146 5.25 15.61 14.46
CA GLY A 146 5.35 14.16 14.30
C GLY A 146 6.58 13.69 13.49
N PRO A 147 6.51 12.48 12.90
CA PRO A 147 7.54 11.95 12.00
C PRO A 147 7.91 12.94 10.88
N ASN A 148 9.15 12.87 10.38
CA ASN A 148 9.62 13.79 9.34
C ASN A 148 8.79 13.71 8.06
N ALA A 149 8.24 12.53 7.74
CA ALA A 149 7.31 12.36 6.64
C ALA A 149 6.09 13.30 6.72
N MET A 150 5.63 13.68 7.92
CA MET A 150 4.49 14.59 8.09
C MET A 150 4.70 15.99 7.48
N LYS A 151 5.95 16.41 7.24
CA LYS A 151 6.23 17.64 6.47
C LYS A 151 5.71 17.57 5.02
N ILE A 152 5.67 16.37 4.43
CA ILE A 152 5.04 16.16 3.12
C ILE A 152 3.52 16.29 3.26
N PHE A 153 2.96 15.72 4.33
CA PHE A 153 1.53 15.82 4.62
C PHE A 153 1.06 17.26 4.82
N ASP A 154 1.88 18.11 5.48
CA ASP A 154 1.61 19.55 5.62
C ASP A 154 1.35 20.19 4.26
N ARG A 155 2.25 19.95 3.29
CA ARG A 155 2.12 20.50 1.95
C ARG A 155 0.96 19.89 1.15
N LEU A 156 0.75 18.58 1.29
CA LEU A 156 -0.38 17.88 0.66
C LEU A 156 -1.72 18.43 1.15
N SER A 157 -1.86 18.58 2.47
CA SER A 157 -3.10 19.03 3.11
C SER A 157 -3.43 20.49 2.82
N GLU A 158 -2.44 21.36 2.62
CA GLU A 158 -2.65 22.72 2.11
C GLU A 158 -3.30 22.71 0.72
N GLN A 159 -2.84 21.85 -0.19
CA GLN A 159 -3.40 21.74 -1.55
C GLN A 159 -4.80 21.11 -1.53
N LEU A 160 -4.97 19.99 -0.81
CA LEU A 160 -6.25 19.30 -0.73
C LEU A 160 -7.36 20.19 -0.14
N ARG A 161 -7.04 21.08 0.81
CA ARG A 161 -8.03 22.03 1.36
C ARG A 161 -8.53 23.06 0.35
N ILE A 162 -7.79 23.31 -0.73
CA ILE A 162 -8.18 24.21 -1.82
C ILE A 162 -9.01 23.44 -2.86
N ASP A 163 -8.58 22.23 -3.18
CA ASP A 163 -9.10 21.49 -4.34
C ASP A 163 -10.29 20.55 -3.99
N MET A 164 -10.46 20.16 -2.73
CA MET A 164 -11.55 19.26 -2.30
C MET A 164 -12.74 19.99 -1.69
N SER A 165 -13.94 19.48 -1.98
CA SER A 165 -15.16 19.82 -1.22
C SER A 165 -15.07 19.32 0.24
N SER A 166 -15.88 19.89 1.14
CA SER A 166 -15.90 19.48 2.56
C SER A 166 -16.19 17.98 2.75
N ASP A 167 -16.98 17.36 1.88
CA ASP A 167 -17.29 15.93 1.96
C ASP A 167 -16.14 15.06 1.45
N GLN A 168 -15.48 15.45 0.36
CA GLN A 168 -14.26 14.80 -0.14
C GLN A 168 -13.14 14.88 0.90
N THR A 169 -12.92 16.06 1.49
CA THR A 169 -11.94 16.28 2.56
C THR A 169 -12.22 15.39 3.76
N ARG A 170 -13.50 15.24 4.16
CA ARG A 170 -13.89 14.37 5.27
C ARG A 170 -13.60 12.90 4.98
N ARG A 171 -13.92 12.41 3.77
CA ARG A 171 -13.63 11.04 3.35
C ARG A 171 -12.13 10.80 3.27
N PHE A 172 -11.37 11.72 2.67
CA PHE A 172 -9.91 11.64 2.61
C PHE A 172 -9.31 11.57 4.02
N ALA A 173 -9.68 12.49 4.92
CA ALA A 173 -9.20 12.49 6.30
C ALA A 173 -9.56 11.19 7.03
N HIS A 174 -10.75 10.62 6.78
CA HIS A 174 -11.13 9.32 7.33
C HIS A 174 -10.20 8.22 6.83
N THR A 175 -9.94 8.12 5.52
CA THR A 175 -9.05 7.08 4.97
C THR A 175 -7.62 7.18 5.53
N ILE A 176 -7.09 8.40 5.71
CA ILE A 176 -5.77 8.63 6.31
C ILE A 176 -5.74 8.22 7.78
N LYS A 177 -6.77 8.58 8.55
CA LYS A 177 -6.86 8.18 9.96
C LYS A 177 -6.95 6.67 10.11
N THR A 178 -7.80 6.00 9.32
CA THR A 178 -7.92 4.55 9.32
C THR A 178 -6.58 3.90 9.01
N PHE A 179 -5.86 4.36 7.99
CA PHE A 179 -4.52 3.87 7.66
C PHE A 179 -3.55 4.00 8.85
N ILE A 180 -3.47 5.17 9.50
CA ILE A 180 -2.56 5.40 10.64
C ILE A 180 -2.97 4.57 11.87
N GLU A 181 -4.26 4.49 12.18
CA GLU A 181 -4.80 3.72 13.29
C GLU A 181 -4.47 2.23 13.12
N GLN A 182 -4.68 1.69 11.92
CA GLN A 182 -4.44 0.28 11.64
C GLN A 182 -2.95 -0.05 11.55
N ALA A 183 -2.11 0.85 11.03
CA ALA A 183 -0.66 0.70 11.11
C ALA A 183 -0.16 0.69 12.58
N ALA A 184 -0.77 1.48 13.46
CA ALA A 184 -0.48 1.41 14.89
C ALA A 184 -0.91 0.06 15.50
N VAL A 185 -2.10 -0.46 15.13
CA VAL A 185 -2.58 -1.77 15.57
C VAL A 185 -1.66 -2.89 15.08
N GLU A 186 -1.22 -2.83 13.83
CA GLU A 186 -0.25 -3.75 13.23
C GLU A 186 1.02 -3.76 14.07
N GLN A 187 1.66 -2.60 14.24
CA GLN A 187 2.90 -2.51 15.03
C GLN A 187 2.74 -3.01 16.47
N MET A 188 1.62 -2.74 17.12
CA MET A 188 1.34 -3.23 18.48
C MET A 188 1.13 -4.74 18.55
N GLY A 189 0.56 -5.34 17.51
CA GLY A 189 0.41 -6.79 17.40
C GLY A 189 1.75 -7.52 17.24
N ASN A 190 2.80 -6.82 16.80
CA ASN A 190 4.12 -7.38 16.48
C ASN A 190 4.97 -7.62 17.71
N SER A 191 4.69 -6.87 18.78
CA SER A 191 5.51 -6.75 19.97
C SER A 191 5.37 -7.93 20.94
N ASP A 192 4.22 -8.60 20.92
CA ASP A 192 3.79 -9.46 22.03
C ASP A 192 3.55 -10.96 21.66
N GLU A 193 3.53 -11.36 20.39
CA GLU A 193 3.17 -12.74 20.02
C GLU A 193 4.36 -13.56 19.48
N ASP A 194 4.71 -14.66 20.17
CA ASP A 194 5.56 -15.74 19.63
C ASP A 194 4.88 -16.50 18.45
N HIS A 195 3.63 -16.15 18.13
CA HIS A 195 2.76 -16.81 17.16
C HIS A 195 2.25 -15.80 16.14
N LEU A 196 2.10 -16.24 14.89
CA LEU A 196 1.53 -15.40 13.83
C LEU A 196 0.01 -15.27 13.98
N PRO A 197 -0.60 -14.14 13.58
CA PRO A 197 -2.04 -14.04 13.50
C PRO A 197 -2.60 -15.08 12.52
N ASN A 198 -3.86 -15.48 12.70
CA ASN A 198 -4.52 -16.28 11.67
C ASN A 198 -4.75 -15.45 10.40
N PHE A 199 -4.98 -16.14 9.28
CA PHE A 199 -5.09 -15.52 7.96
C PHE A 199 -6.23 -14.49 7.87
N ASP A 200 -7.40 -14.76 8.43
CA ASP A 200 -8.53 -13.82 8.39
C ASP A 200 -8.23 -12.53 9.17
N LYS A 201 -7.63 -12.64 10.36
CA LYS A 201 -7.21 -11.48 11.16
C LYS A 201 -6.16 -10.65 10.42
N TYR A 202 -5.21 -11.33 9.76
CA TYR A 202 -4.21 -10.68 8.93
C TYR A 202 -4.83 -9.95 7.74
N MET A 203 -5.68 -10.61 6.96
CA MET A 203 -6.32 -10.01 5.79
C MET A 203 -7.17 -8.79 6.18
N ASN A 204 -7.93 -8.87 7.27
CA ASN A 204 -8.73 -7.72 7.75
C ASN A 204 -7.86 -6.51 8.10
N LEU A 205 -6.73 -6.73 8.77
CA LEU A 205 -5.79 -5.66 9.08
C LEU A 205 -5.13 -5.11 7.81
N ARG A 206 -4.74 -6.02 6.91
CA ARG A 206 -4.02 -5.70 5.67
C ARG A 206 -4.83 -4.84 4.70
N LEU A 207 -6.16 -5.04 4.65
CA LEU A 207 -7.08 -4.21 3.86
C LEU A 207 -6.94 -2.72 4.20
N ASP A 208 -6.70 -2.40 5.46
CA ASP A 208 -6.60 -1.02 5.93
C ASP A 208 -5.14 -0.51 5.93
N THR A 209 -4.15 -1.39 6.07
CA THR A 209 -2.72 -1.00 6.07
C THR A 209 -2.04 -1.04 4.70
N SER A 210 -2.72 -1.52 3.65
CA SER A 210 -2.23 -1.47 2.26
C SER A 210 -2.21 -0.06 1.65
N ALA A 211 -2.82 0.91 2.34
CA ALA A 211 -3.01 2.29 1.90
C ALA A 211 -3.79 2.43 0.58
N ILE A 212 -4.55 1.41 0.17
CA ILE A 212 -5.45 1.50 -0.99
C ILE A 212 -6.56 2.53 -0.74
N GLY A 213 -7.12 2.59 0.48
CA GLY A 213 -8.12 3.60 0.83
C GLY A 213 -7.66 5.04 0.52
N PRO A 214 -6.52 5.49 1.08
CA PRO A 214 -5.91 6.77 0.72
C PRO A 214 -5.64 6.94 -0.78
N GLY A 215 -5.12 5.92 -1.47
CA GLY A 215 -4.87 5.97 -2.92
C GLY A 215 -6.16 6.18 -3.73
N LEU A 216 -7.23 5.48 -3.38
CA LEU A 216 -8.54 5.62 -4.01
C LEU A 216 -9.22 6.96 -3.70
N ALA A 217 -8.97 7.55 -2.54
CA ALA A 217 -9.51 8.87 -2.21
C ALA A 217 -8.99 9.97 -3.15
N ILE A 218 -7.77 9.82 -3.70
CA ILE A 218 -7.24 10.70 -4.76
C ILE A 218 -7.93 10.47 -6.11
N CYS A 219 -8.50 9.30 -6.35
CA CYS A 219 -9.29 9.07 -7.56
C CYS A 219 -10.54 9.94 -7.65
N GLU A 220 -11.10 10.33 -6.51
CA GLU A 220 -12.22 11.27 -6.47
C GLU A 220 -11.83 12.72 -6.81
N LEU A 221 -10.53 13.05 -6.93
CA LEU A 221 -10.09 14.39 -7.32
C LEU A 221 -10.21 14.64 -8.82
N THR A 222 -9.92 13.63 -9.64
CA THR A 222 -9.92 13.75 -11.11
C THR A 222 -11.12 13.13 -11.77
N ALA A 223 -11.70 12.11 -11.14
CA ALA A 223 -13.02 11.66 -11.52
C ALA A 223 -13.96 12.69 -10.89
N GLU A 224 -14.73 13.44 -11.68
CA GLU A 224 -15.85 14.28 -11.21
C GLU A 224 -16.99 13.43 -10.62
N VAL A 225 -16.64 12.38 -9.87
CA VAL A 225 -17.46 11.23 -9.51
C VAL A 225 -17.42 11.11 -8.00
N MET A 226 -18.51 11.54 -7.39
CA MET A 226 -18.79 11.25 -5.99
C MET A 226 -19.29 9.81 -5.91
N LEU A 227 -18.47 8.91 -5.39
CA LEU A 227 -18.90 7.54 -5.17
C LEU A 227 -19.93 7.49 -4.05
N PRO A 228 -20.98 6.67 -4.18
CA PRO A 228 -21.78 6.28 -3.05
C PRO A 228 -20.94 5.52 -2.02
N GLU A 229 -21.12 5.83 -0.74
CA GLU A 229 -20.39 5.26 0.41
C GLU A 229 -20.36 3.72 0.49
N TRP A 230 -21.27 3.03 -0.20
CA TRP A 230 -21.32 1.57 -0.25
C TRP A 230 -20.43 0.93 -1.33
N VAL A 231 -19.84 1.73 -2.23
CA VAL A 231 -18.93 1.26 -3.29
C VAL A 231 -17.47 1.21 -2.81
N THR A 232 -17.13 1.94 -1.75
CA THR A 232 -15.76 2.05 -1.21
C THR A 232 -15.36 0.87 -0.30
N GLN A 233 -16.18 -0.17 -0.22
CA GLN A 233 -15.92 -1.40 0.53
C GLN A 233 -15.68 -2.54 -0.46
N SER A 234 -14.52 -2.56 -1.12
CA SER A 234 -14.08 -3.70 -1.93
C SER A 234 -12.79 -4.28 -1.38
N GLU A 235 -12.73 -5.60 -1.33
CA GLU A 235 -11.59 -6.39 -0.85
C GLU A 235 -10.33 -6.12 -1.69
N ASP A 236 -9.22 -5.82 -1.03
CA ASP A 236 -7.91 -5.56 -1.64
C ASP A 236 -7.23 -6.86 -2.11
N MET A 237 -6.40 -6.72 -3.12
CA MET A 237 -5.64 -7.75 -3.79
C MET A 237 -4.27 -7.94 -3.13
N GLY A 238 -4.01 -9.12 -2.58
CA GLY A 238 -2.75 -9.54 -1.94
C GLY A 238 -1.50 -9.60 -2.84
N ILE A 239 -1.44 -8.81 -3.93
CA ILE A 239 -0.30 -8.72 -4.85
C ILE A 239 0.94 -8.13 -4.17
N SER A 240 0.75 -7.15 -3.28
CA SER A 240 1.85 -6.49 -2.55
C SER A 240 2.63 -7.50 -1.70
N ASP A 241 1.92 -8.40 -1.02
CA ASP A 241 2.47 -9.32 -0.01
C ASP A 241 3.34 -10.43 -0.58
N ILE A 242 3.11 -10.80 -1.85
CA ILE A 242 3.93 -11.81 -2.55
C ILE A 242 5.33 -11.26 -2.84
N TYR A 243 5.43 -9.98 -3.24
CA TYR A 243 6.71 -9.37 -3.63
C TYR A 243 7.43 -8.67 -2.47
N SER A 244 6.70 -8.24 -1.43
CA SER A 244 7.30 -7.67 -0.22
C SER A 244 7.91 -8.72 0.71
N LEU A 245 7.50 -10.00 0.61
CA LEU A 245 7.94 -11.09 1.52
C LEU A 245 9.47 -11.14 1.71
N GLN A 246 10.25 -11.00 0.65
CA GLN A 246 11.71 -11.06 0.77
C GLN A 246 12.28 -9.87 1.56
N LYS A 247 11.69 -8.66 1.41
CA LYS A 247 12.07 -7.48 2.21
C LYS A 247 11.74 -7.75 3.68
N GLU A 248 10.56 -8.28 3.96
CA GLU A 248 10.08 -8.55 5.33
C GLU A 248 10.92 -9.61 6.03
N LEU A 249 11.20 -10.74 5.38
CA LEU A 249 12.03 -11.81 5.96
C LEU A 249 13.47 -11.34 6.26
N ARG A 250 14.06 -10.48 5.41
CA ARG A 250 15.37 -9.87 5.69
C ARG A 250 15.37 -8.99 6.94
N ASN A 251 14.25 -8.32 7.20
CA ASN A 251 14.06 -7.51 8.39
C ASN A 251 13.61 -8.33 9.60
N GLY A 252 13.49 -9.66 9.46
CA GLY A 252 13.04 -10.57 10.52
C GLY A 252 11.53 -10.52 10.78
N VAL A 253 10.76 -9.90 9.87
CA VAL A 253 9.31 -9.74 9.96
C VAL A 253 8.63 -10.87 9.17
N ALA A 254 7.66 -11.52 9.79
CA ALA A 254 6.92 -12.66 9.23
C ALA A 254 5.45 -12.33 8.91
N GLN A 255 5.09 -11.06 8.85
CA GLN A 255 3.72 -10.61 8.61
C GLN A 255 3.42 -10.40 7.13
N SER A 256 3.68 -11.47 6.39
CA SER A 256 3.15 -11.64 5.04
C SER A 256 2.20 -12.83 5.04
N ALA A 257 1.27 -12.82 4.09
CA ALA A 257 0.37 -13.94 3.82
C ALA A 257 1.09 -15.30 3.79
N ILE A 258 2.32 -15.36 3.26
CA ILE A 258 3.06 -16.63 3.08
C ILE A 258 3.48 -17.27 4.43
N PRO A 259 4.21 -16.59 5.35
CA PRO A 259 4.51 -17.15 6.67
C PRO A 259 3.27 -17.49 7.49
N ILE A 260 2.20 -16.70 7.38
CA ILE A 260 0.93 -16.94 8.09
C ILE A 260 0.27 -18.23 7.58
N LEU A 261 0.13 -18.37 6.27
CA LEU A 261 -0.41 -19.60 5.65
C LEU A 261 0.50 -20.80 5.89
N TRP A 262 1.82 -20.60 5.93
CA TRP A 262 2.78 -21.63 6.31
C TRP A 262 2.54 -22.12 7.74
N SER A 263 2.27 -21.22 8.68
CA SER A 263 1.97 -21.58 10.07
C SER A 263 0.68 -22.39 10.23
N ALA A 264 -0.28 -22.19 9.30
CA ALA A 264 -1.62 -22.78 9.36
C ALA A 264 -1.78 -24.07 8.54
N SER A 265 -0.83 -24.39 7.65
CA SER A 265 -0.94 -25.53 6.72
C SER A 265 -0.10 -26.72 7.19
N GLU A 266 -0.71 -27.91 7.34
CA GLU A 266 0.01 -29.18 7.49
C GLU A 266 -0.46 -30.21 6.43
N PRO A 267 0.44 -30.79 5.60
CA PRO A 267 1.88 -30.48 5.50
C PRO A 267 2.15 -29.14 4.81
N ASN A 268 3.21 -28.47 5.23
CA ASN A 268 3.63 -27.17 4.70
C ASN A 268 4.24 -27.34 3.29
N ASP A 269 3.61 -26.75 2.27
CA ASP A 269 4.16 -26.68 0.92
C ASP A 269 4.10 -25.25 0.38
N LEU A 270 5.27 -24.66 0.14
CA LEU A 270 5.39 -23.27 -0.31
C LEU A 270 4.73 -23.07 -1.68
N ASN A 271 4.82 -24.07 -2.57
CA ASN A 271 4.21 -23.97 -3.88
C ASN A 271 2.68 -23.96 -3.79
N SER A 272 2.08 -24.84 -2.99
CA SER A 272 0.63 -24.85 -2.75
C SER A 272 0.15 -23.55 -2.12
N ILE A 273 0.89 -22.98 -1.16
CA ILE A 273 0.57 -21.66 -0.57
C ILE A 273 0.56 -20.57 -1.65
N VAL A 274 1.59 -20.53 -2.50
CA VAL A 274 1.65 -19.55 -3.61
C VAL A 274 0.50 -19.76 -4.59
N GLN A 275 0.22 -21.00 -5.00
CA GLN A 275 -0.89 -21.29 -5.92
C GLN A 275 -2.25 -20.88 -5.33
N ASN A 276 -2.48 -21.10 -4.04
CA ASN A 276 -3.70 -20.65 -3.37
C ASN A 276 -3.79 -19.12 -3.38
N LEU A 277 -2.71 -18.40 -3.05
CA LEU A 277 -2.69 -16.93 -3.12
C LEU A 277 -2.94 -16.41 -4.53
N LEU A 278 -2.39 -17.05 -5.57
CA LEU A 278 -2.68 -16.69 -6.95
C LEU A 278 -4.15 -16.91 -7.30
N HIS A 279 -4.75 -17.98 -6.81
CA HIS A 279 -6.17 -18.26 -7.01
C HIS A 279 -7.06 -17.23 -6.32
N GLU A 280 -6.73 -16.84 -5.09
CA GLU A 280 -7.42 -15.75 -4.37
C GLU A 280 -7.29 -14.41 -5.13
N ILE A 281 -6.11 -14.09 -5.65
CA ILE A 281 -5.91 -12.88 -6.48
C ILE A 281 -6.75 -12.93 -7.76
N GLU A 282 -6.79 -14.07 -8.46
CA GLU A 282 -7.63 -14.26 -9.65
C GLU A 282 -9.13 -14.14 -9.32
N GLY A 283 -9.55 -14.69 -8.18
CA GLY A 283 -10.91 -14.56 -7.66
C GLY A 283 -11.28 -13.12 -7.33
N ALA A 284 -10.38 -12.37 -6.70
CA ALA A 284 -10.55 -10.95 -6.39
C ALA A 284 -10.67 -10.09 -7.65
N ILE A 285 -9.79 -10.31 -8.65
CA ILE A 285 -9.85 -9.64 -9.97
C ILE A 285 -11.21 -9.90 -10.63
N THR A 286 -11.62 -11.17 -10.68
CA THR A 286 -12.89 -11.57 -11.29
C THR A 286 -14.08 -10.93 -10.58
N SER A 287 -14.07 -10.95 -9.25
CA SER A 287 -15.14 -10.37 -8.42
C SER A 287 -15.22 -8.85 -8.60
N PHE A 288 -14.08 -8.17 -8.65
CA PHE A 288 -14.01 -6.74 -8.92
C PHE A 288 -14.63 -6.39 -10.28
N ASP A 289 -14.23 -7.08 -11.34
CA ASP A 289 -14.74 -6.81 -12.69
C ASP A 289 -16.23 -7.10 -12.83
N GLN A 290 -16.73 -8.16 -12.17
CA GLN A 290 -18.16 -8.46 -12.10
C GLN A 290 -18.94 -7.37 -11.34
N ALA A 291 -18.41 -6.90 -10.20
CA ALA A 291 -19.02 -5.82 -9.42
C ALA A 291 -19.07 -4.52 -10.22
N ALA A 292 -17.97 -4.13 -10.88
CA ALA A 292 -17.90 -2.95 -11.73
C ALA A 292 -18.91 -3.01 -12.88
N ALA A 293 -19.05 -4.18 -13.54
CA ALA A 293 -20.02 -4.39 -14.61
C ALA A 293 -21.47 -4.30 -14.11
N SER A 294 -21.79 -4.98 -12.99
CA SER A 294 -23.12 -4.96 -12.37
C SER A 294 -23.52 -3.54 -11.96
N LEU A 295 -22.60 -2.80 -11.35
CA LEU A 295 -22.83 -1.42 -10.95
C LEU A 295 -23.05 -0.50 -12.15
N GLY A 296 -22.29 -0.70 -13.23
CA GLY A 296 -22.47 0.02 -14.49
C GLY A 296 -23.88 -0.17 -15.07
N HIS A 297 -24.35 -1.42 -15.10
CA HIS A 297 -25.70 -1.73 -15.57
C HIS A 297 -26.79 -1.08 -14.70
N GLN A 298 -26.63 -1.10 -13.37
CA GLN A 298 -27.57 -0.45 -12.45
C GLN A 298 -27.64 1.07 -12.64
N TYR A 299 -26.51 1.72 -12.94
CA TYR A 299 -26.46 3.16 -13.22
C TYR A 299 -27.18 3.52 -14.52
N GLU A 300 -26.97 2.74 -15.58
CA GLU A 300 -27.63 2.91 -16.87
C GLU A 300 -29.15 2.72 -16.75
N MET A 301 -29.59 1.71 -16.01
CA MET A 301 -31.01 1.47 -15.73
C MET A 301 -31.69 2.63 -14.98
N LYS A 302 -30.92 3.44 -14.24
CA LYS A 302 -31.40 4.65 -13.56
C LYS A 302 -31.29 5.92 -14.44
N GLY A 303 -31.00 5.77 -15.73
CA GLY A 303 -30.88 6.87 -16.69
C GLY A 303 -29.65 7.75 -16.49
N ARG A 304 -28.63 7.27 -15.78
CA ARG A 304 -27.37 7.99 -15.55
C ARG A 304 -26.29 7.50 -16.52
N SER A 305 -25.35 8.38 -16.86
CA SER A 305 -24.17 7.99 -17.62
C SER A 305 -23.29 7.07 -16.78
N SER A 306 -22.92 5.93 -17.33
CA SER A 306 -21.95 4.98 -16.75
C SER A 306 -20.50 5.34 -17.06
N SER A 307 -20.24 6.45 -17.77
CA SER A 307 -18.88 6.94 -18.10
C SER A 307 -18.03 7.12 -16.85
N ASP A 308 -18.63 7.73 -15.84
CA ASP A 308 -18.02 8.18 -14.61
C ASP A 308 -17.60 6.99 -13.75
N LEU A 309 -18.48 5.99 -13.67
CA LEU A 309 -18.19 4.74 -13.00
C LEU A 309 -17.12 3.93 -13.72
N ARG A 310 -17.15 3.87 -15.05
CA ARG A 310 -16.09 3.21 -15.82
C ARG A 310 -14.73 3.87 -15.60
N ALA A 311 -14.69 5.21 -15.63
CA ALA A 311 -13.48 5.97 -15.36
C ALA A 311 -12.93 5.69 -13.95
N TYR A 312 -13.81 5.59 -12.95
CA TYR A 312 -13.41 5.21 -11.60
C TYR A 312 -12.87 3.78 -11.52
N ALA A 313 -13.58 2.81 -12.09
CA ALA A 313 -13.12 1.41 -12.13
C ALA A 313 -11.77 1.29 -12.84
N ASP A 314 -11.56 2.01 -13.93
CA ASP A 314 -10.28 2.06 -14.64
C ASP A 314 -9.19 2.74 -13.80
N ALA A 315 -9.52 3.75 -12.98
CA ALA A 315 -8.57 4.33 -12.03
C ALA A 315 -8.10 3.30 -10.99
N CYS A 316 -9.02 2.49 -10.43
CA CYS A 316 -8.65 1.39 -9.52
C CYS A 316 -7.72 0.38 -10.21
N ARG A 317 -8.05 -0.03 -11.44
CA ARG A 317 -7.22 -0.96 -12.23
C ARG A 317 -5.84 -0.37 -12.54
N HIS A 318 -5.74 0.93 -12.80
CA HIS A 318 -4.46 1.62 -12.99
C HIS A 318 -3.61 1.65 -11.72
N ILE A 319 -4.21 1.87 -10.54
CA ILE A 319 -3.47 1.78 -9.27
C ILE A 319 -2.86 0.38 -9.11
N ALA A 320 -3.66 -0.67 -9.30
CA ALA A 320 -3.19 -2.04 -9.14
C ALA A 320 -2.12 -2.43 -10.17
N THR A 321 -2.35 -2.15 -11.45
CA THR A 321 -1.36 -2.45 -12.50
C THR A 321 -0.11 -1.59 -12.37
N GLY A 322 -0.25 -0.32 -12.00
CA GLY A 322 0.85 0.61 -11.81
C GLY A 322 1.72 0.24 -10.62
N LEU A 323 1.11 -0.12 -9.48
CA LEU A 323 1.83 -0.65 -8.32
C LEU A 323 2.55 -1.95 -8.67
N TRP A 324 1.90 -2.87 -9.36
CA TRP A 324 2.53 -4.11 -9.83
C TRP A 324 3.74 -3.84 -10.74
N GLN A 325 3.59 -2.98 -11.74
CA GLN A 325 4.69 -2.59 -12.65
C GLN A 325 5.85 -1.91 -11.91
N TRP A 326 5.52 -1.02 -10.98
CA TRP A 326 6.53 -0.35 -10.16
C TRP A 326 7.27 -1.34 -9.25
N THR A 327 6.56 -2.24 -8.58
CA THR A 327 7.15 -3.28 -7.71
C THR A 327 8.14 -4.17 -8.48
N LEU A 328 7.84 -4.51 -9.73
CA LEU A 328 8.74 -5.30 -10.58
C LEU A 328 9.97 -4.54 -11.06
N SER A 329 9.88 -3.22 -11.22
CA SER A 329 10.94 -2.39 -11.81
C SER A 329 11.78 -1.65 -10.77
N SER A 330 11.20 -1.34 -9.62
CA SER A 330 11.83 -0.55 -8.56
C SER A 330 12.84 -1.39 -7.79
N PRO A 331 14.03 -0.84 -7.46
CA PRO A 331 14.99 -1.50 -6.59
C PRO A 331 14.50 -1.59 -5.14
N ARG A 332 13.37 -0.97 -4.77
CA ARG A 332 12.79 -1.09 -3.41
C ARG A 332 12.61 -2.55 -2.98
N TYR A 333 12.20 -3.42 -3.90
CA TYR A 333 11.95 -4.85 -3.64
C TYR A 333 13.01 -5.76 -4.25
N ASN A 334 14.05 -5.20 -4.89
CA ASN A 334 15.09 -5.95 -5.58
C ASN A 334 14.58 -6.96 -6.65
N MET A 335 13.35 -6.79 -7.13
CA MET A 335 12.73 -7.70 -8.10
C MET A 335 13.43 -7.79 -9.46
N PRO A 336 13.99 -6.70 -10.04
CA PRO A 336 14.59 -6.78 -11.38
C PRO A 336 15.65 -7.87 -11.57
N LYS A 337 16.42 -8.22 -10.52
CA LYS A 337 17.45 -9.28 -10.60
C LYS A 337 16.89 -10.70 -10.55
N TYR A 338 15.63 -10.87 -10.15
CA TYR A 338 14.96 -12.16 -9.98
C TYR A 338 13.97 -12.48 -11.11
N LEU A 339 13.72 -11.54 -12.00
CA LEU A 339 12.80 -11.70 -13.13
C LEU A 339 13.44 -12.49 -14.27
N GLN A 340 12.77 -13.56 -14.68
CA GLN A 340 13.11 -14.35 -15.87
C GLN A 340 12.37 -13.82 -17.12
N PRO A 341 12.83 -14.14 -18.35
CA PRO A 341 12.23 -13.68 -19.61
C PRO A 341 10.73 -13.99 -19.80
N ASN A 342 10.15 -14.89 -19.00
CA ASN A 342 8.73 -15.27 -19.02
C ASN A 342 7.91 -14.63 -17.87
N VAL A 343 8.44 -13.59 -17.22
CA VAL A 343 7.82 -12.88 -16.07
C VAL A 343 7.64 -13.80 -14.84
N ILE A 344 8.35 -14.92 -14.79
CA ILE A 344 8.47 -15.72 -13.57
C ILE A 344 9.51 -15.05 -12.69
N ALA A 345 9.16 -14.75 -11.44
CA ALA A 345 10.14 -14.35 -10.44
C ALA A 345 10.64 -15.58 -9.68
N ILE A 346 11.95 -15.75 -9.62
CA ILE A 346 12.61 -16.79 -8.82
C ILE A 346 13.37 -16.08 -7.72
N ILE A 347 12.82 -16.08 -6.50
CA ILE A 347 13.26 -15.21 -5.41
C ILE A 347 13.86 -16.08 -4.29
N PRO A 348 15.19 -16.06 -4.09
CA PRO A 348 15.81 -16.64 -2.90
C PRO A 348 15.36 -15.85 -1.66
N LEU A 349 14.73 -16.49 -0.68
CA LEU A 349 14.11 -15.77 0.45
C LEU A 349 15.12 -15.30 1.52
N GLY A 350 16.37 -15.78 1.48
CA GLY A 350 17.43 -15.43 2.43
C GLY A 350 18.48 -14.42 1.94
N GLU A 351 18.38 -13.95 0.68
CA GLU A 351 19.31 -12.98 0.07
C GLU A 351 18.78 -11.55 0.05
#